data_AF-A0A3S0T5P0-F1
#
_entry.id   AF-A0A3S0T5P0-F1
#
_cell.length_a   1.000
_cell.length_b   1.000
_cell.length_c   1.000
_cell.angle_alpha   90.00
_cell.angle_beta   90.00
_cell.angle_gamma   90.00
#
_symmetry.space_group_name_H-M   'P 1'
#
loop_
_entity.id
_entity.type
_entity.pdbx_description
1 polymer ?
#
loop_
_entity_poly.entity_id
_entity_poly.type
_entity_poly.pdbx_seq_one_letter_code
_entity_poly.pdbx_strand_id
1 'polypeptide(L)'
;MNERATLERNQTEADRIGFYGKLPSHGDFVSMGLGRNLQSALDAWLQAGLQAAQLDLGEDWERRFRKMPAWRFIIERGLWGPATVAGVLLPSLDRVGRSFPLVIAAQLHGFAEHPRQLYLDDTWFTAAEAIAESSAKRDFDINHFTASLKRLRSLRPADLAENETLRDRASSRGTIWWRIDPQERRAKGFGVSGAPEPEHFAKLLHDNSSAASAVPQPETAATPRAVVVEQHQPLMLRHSHATHPGTRLTVNADALLVSETPSLFAVADGVGDGNAAAEVGKIAVHVLAETGKQQTVEALVQEVKGKLGRAHGLLQSAYHSSDREPSAASIVVLATLQESCALLWVGDARCYLLRDGMMRCLTRDHVEIGLRRTLARAIGLRGHLIPEVLSGGLQAGDRLLLCSAPLPNTVPERSIAEILLSAKIEKAADILVQEGLIANCRDNLSAIVIDVKTDEP
;
A
#
# COMPACT_ATOMS: atom_id res chain seq x y z
N MET A 1 58.92 -12.94 17.72
CA MET A 1 58.55 -13.17 16.31
C MET A 1 57.09 -13.58 16.26
N ASN A 2 56.19 -12.66 16.59
CA ASN A 2 54.73 -12.85 16.62
C ASN A 2 54.11 -11.59 16.02
N GLU A 3 53.89 -11.60 14.70
CA GLU A 3 53.15 -10.55 14.00
C GLU A 3 52.59 -11.11 12.67
N ARG A 4 51.91 -12.26 12.78
CA ARG A 4 51.10 -12.84 11.69
C ARG A 4 49.73 -13.29 12.19
N ALA A 5 49.20 -12.60 13.19
CA ALA A 5 47.79 -12.66 13.53
C ALA A 5 47.05 -11.55 12.75
N THR A 6 45.89 -11.91 12.20
CA THR A 6 44.79 -11.00 11.86
C THR A 6 45.00 -9.99 10.72
N LEU A 7 45.26 -10.51 9.52
CA LEU A 7 44.99 -9.79 8.26
C LEU A 7 44.38 -10.75 7.21
N GLU A 8 43.52 -11.68 7.64
CA GLU A 8 42.56 -12.29 6.72
C GLU A 8 41.39 -11.32 6.57
N ARG A 9 41.47 -10.55 5.49
CA ARG A 9 40.44 -9.63 5.00
C ARG A 9 39.07 -10.30 5.04
N ASN A 10 38.22 -9.88 5.97
CA ASN A 10 36.76 -9.96 5.82
C ASN A 10 36.38 -9.16 4.56
N GLN A 11 36.35 -9.81 3.40
CA GLN A 11 35.58 -9.32 2.28
C GLN A 11 34.12 -9.50 2.67
N THR A 12 33.47 -8.42 3.11
CA THR A 12 32.02 -8.38 3.30
C THR A 12 31.37 -8.83 1.98
N GLU A 13 30.72 -9.99 1.98
CA GLU A 13 29.96 -10.44 0.80
C GLU A 13 28.97 -9.33 0.42
N ALA A 14 28.96 -8.94 -0.85
CA ALA A 14 28.07 -7.87 -1.31
C ALA A 14 26.60 -8.31 -1.20
N ASP A 15 25.72 -7.35 -0.91
CA ASP A 15 24.28 -7.59 -0.89
C ASP A 15 23.79 -8.04 -2.26
N ARG A 16 22.90 -9.03 -2.28
CA ARG A 16 22.42 -9.67 -3.52
C ARG A 16 20.94 -9.94 -3.46
N ILE A 17 20.26 -9.74 -4.58
CA ILE A 17 18.87 -10.14 -4.78
C ILE A 17 18.88 -11.34 -5.71
N GLY A 18 18.10 -12.36 -5.34
CA GLY A 18 17.97 -13.58 -6.11
C GLY A 18 16.59 -14.20 -5.97
N PHE A 19 16.42 -15.34 -6.61
CA PHE A 19 15.21 -16.13 -6.52
C PHE A 19 15.53 -17.62 -6.49
N TYR A 20 14.60 -18.40 -5.94
CA TYR A 20 14.65 -19.86 -5.91
C TYR A 20 13.22 -20.42 -5.95
N GLY A 21 13.02 -21.51 -6.69
CA GLY A 21 11.74 -22.22 -6.71
C GLY A 21 11.47 -22.91 -8.05
N LYS A 22 10.18 -23.16 -8.32
CA LYS A 22 9.72 -23.69 -9.61
C LYS A 22 9.07 -22.59 -10.45
N LEU A 23 9.23 -22.69 -11.76
CA LEU A 23 8.61 -21.78 -12.74
C LEU A 23 7.88 -22.60 -13.81
N PRO A 24 6.76 -22.11 -14.36
CA PRO A 24 5.97 -22.87 -15.35
C PRO A 24 6.73 -23.25 -16.62
N SER A 25 7.76 -22.49 -16.99
CA SER A 25 8.59 -22.74 -18.17
C SER A 25 9.66 -23.82 -17.97
N HIS A 26 9.90 -24.29 -16.73
CA HIS A 26 10.99 -25.20 -16.37
C HIS A 26 10.47 -26.44 -15.64
N GLY A 27 11.10 -27.60 -15.87
CA GLY A 27 10.76 -28.86 -15.19
C GLY A 27 11.43 -29.02 -13.82
N ASP A 28 12.60 -28.41 -13.66
CA ASP A 28 13.46 -28.48 -12.47
C ASP A 28 13.45 -27.18 -11.67
N PHE A 29 14.04 -27.22 -10.47
CA PHE A 29 14.25 -26.04 -9.65
C PHE A 29 15.21 -25.07 -10.33
N VAL A 30 14.84 -23.79 -10.30
CA VAL A 30 15.62 -22.68 -10.82
C VAL A 30 16.10 -21.81 -9.67
N SER A 31 17.33 -21.32 -9.78
CA SER A 31 17.95 -20.44 -8.78
C SER A 31 18.85 -19.43 -9.47
N MET A 32 18.82 -18.18 -9.01
CA MET A 32 19.78 -17.15 -9.42
C MET A 32 20.05 -16.21 -8.26
N GLY A 33 21.30 -15.82 -8.04
CA GLY A 33 21.66 -14.73 -7.12
C GLY A 33 21.61 -15.04 -5.62
N LEU A 34 21.09 -16.21 -5.21
CA LEU A 34 21.07 -16.65 -3.81
C LEU A 34 22.34 -17.42 -3.45
N GLY A 35 22.82 -17.24 -2.20
CA GLY A 35 23.96 -18.00 -1.67
C GLY A 35 23.57 -19.46 -1.41
N ARG A 36 24.56 -20.37 -1.44
CA ARG A 36 24.30 -21.82 -1.27
C ARG A 36 23.63 -22.14 0.08
N ASN A 37 24.07 -21.50 1.16
CA ASN A 37 23.51 -21.72 2.49
C ASN A 37 22.03 -21.36 2.55
N LEU A 38 21.67 -20.18 2.02
CA LEU A 38 20.28 -19.76 1.96
C LEU A 38 19.45 -20.66 1.05
N GLN A 39 19.98 -21.04 -0.11
CA GLN A 39 19.28 -21.94 -1.02
C GLN A 39 19.00 -23.31 -0.36
N SER A 40 19.98 -23.88 0.33
CA SER A 40 19.81 -25.15 1.04
C SER A 40 18.82 -25.04 2.21
N ALA A 41 18.86 -23.94 2.96
CA ALA A 41 17.92 -23.70 4.05
C ALA A 41 16.48 -23.51 3.53
N LEU A 42 16.30 -22.75 2.45
CA LEU A 42 15.02 -22.58 1.77
C LEU A 42 14.49 -23.90 1.23
N ASP A 43 15.30 -24.65 0.49
CA ASP A 43 14.88 -25.95 -0.08
C ASP A 43 14.42 -26.92 1.02
N ALA A 44 15.24 -27.10 2.06
CA ALA A 44 14.91 -27.98 3.17
C ALA A 44 13.61 -27.56 3.89
N TRP A 45 13.45 -26.26 4.18
CA TRP A 45 12.27 -25.76 4.86
C TRP A 45 11.00 -25.85 3.99
N LEU A 46 11.08 -25.49 2.70
CA LEU A 46 9.95 -25.53 1.78
C LEU A 46 9.50 -26.98 1.51
N GLN A 47 10.45 -27.92 1.32
CA GLN A 47 10.12 -29.33 1.13
C GLN A 47 9.45 -29.92 2.37
N ALA A 48 10.04 -29.72 3.55
CA ALA A 48 9.48 -30.22 4.80
C ALA A 48 8.13 -29.55 5.13
N GLY A 49 7.99 -28.25 4.85
CA GLY A 49 6.76 -27.50 5.06
C GLY A 49 5.62 -27.93 4.13
N LEU A 50 5.91 -28.19 2.85
CA LEU A 50 4.93 -28.76 1.92
C LEU A 50 4.49 -30.16 2.35
N GLN A 51 5.43 -30.99 2.80
CA GLN A 51 5.11 -32.33 3.31
C GLN A 51 4.22 -32.25 4.57
N ALA A 52 4.54 -31.35 5.50
CA ALA A 52 3.71 -31.11 6.69
C ALA A 52 2.31 -30.61 6.32
N ALA A 53 2.21 -29.68 5.37
CA ALA A 53 0.93 -29.18 4.87
C ALA A 53 0.09 -30.25 4.16
N GLN A 54 0.72 -31.17 3.42
CA GLN A 54 0.04 -32.31 2.79
C GLN A 54 -0.52 -33.27 3.84
N LEU A 55 0.21 -33.51 4.92
CA LEU A 55 -0.23 -34.35 6.03
C LEU A 55 -1.39 -33.71 6.82
N ASP A 56 -1.31 -32.41 7.06
CA ASP A 56 -2.32 -31.67 7.85
C ASP A 56 -3.61 -31.40 7.06
N LEU A 57 -3.50 -30.95 5.81
CA LEU A 57 -4.65 -30.50 5.00
C LEU A 57 -5.24 -31.58 4.08
N GLY A 58 -4.59 -32.74 3.96
CA GLY A 58 -5.04 -33.83 3.10
C GLY A 58 -5.25 -33.37 1.65
N GLU A 59 -6.34 -33.80 1.01
CA GLU A 59 -6.65 -33.48 -0.40
C GLU A 59 -6.87 -31.97 -0.68
N ASP A 60 -7.11 -31.16 0.35
CA ASP A 60 -7.36 -29.72 0.22
C ASP A 60 -6.07 -28.89 0.06
N TRP A 61 -4.90 -29.48 0.30
CA TRP A 61 -3.62 -28.77 0.35
C TRP A 61 -3.32 -28.03 -0.97
N GLU A 62 -3.50 -28.67 -2.14
CA GLU A 62 -3.20 -28.04 -3.44
C GLU A 62 -4.09 -26.85 -3.72
N ARG A 63 -5.38 -26.96 -3.37
CA ARG A 63 -6.36 -25.90 -3.59
C ARG A 63 -6.01 -24.68 -2.73
N ARG A 64 -5.64 -24.89 -1.46
CA ARG A 64 -5.24 -23.80 -0.56
C ARG A 64 -3.90 -23.21 -0.96
N PHE A 65 -2.94 -24.05 -1.34
CA PHE A 65 -1.65 -23.62 -1.85
C PHE A 65 -1.80 -22.70 -3.07
N ARG A 66 -2.57 -23.10 -4.08
CA ARG A 66 -2.76 -22.28 -5.29
C ARG A 66 -3.52 -20.97 -5.05
N LYS A 67 -4.28 -20.86 -3.95
CA LYS A 67 -4.97 -19.63 -3.54
C LYS A 67 -4.16 -18.82 -2.52
N MET A 68 -3.00 -19.31 -2.10
CA MET A 68 -2.14 -18.63 -1.14
C MET A 68 -1.73 -17.26 -1.71
N PRO A 69 -1.92 -16.17 -0.95
CA PRO A 69 -1.46 -14.85 -1.36
C PRO A 69 0.07 -14.78 -1.33
N ALA A 70 0.63 -13.70 -1.89
CA ALA A 70 2.03 -13.40 -1.65
C ALA A 70 2.28 -13.11 -0.16
N TRP A 71 3.31 -13.75 0.37
CA TRP A 71 3.81 -13.59 1.73
C TRP A 71 5.17 -12.91 1.68
N ARG A 72 5.31 -11.81 2.41
CA ARG A 72 6.56 -11.11 2.67
C ARG A 72 7.20 -11.70 3.91
N PHE A 73 8.53 -11.69 3.96
CA PHE A 73 9.26 -12.21 5.11
C PHE A 73 10.56 -11.47 5.38
N ILE A 74 10.98 -11.50 6.65
CA ILE A 74 12.32 -11.09 7.10
C ILE A 74 12.82 -12.15 8.08
N ILE A 75 14.08 -12.55 7.91
CA ILE A 75 14.77 -13.58 8.68
C ILE A 75 16.08 -12.99 9.15
N GLU A 76 16.24 -12.91 10.46
CA GLU A 76 17.43 -12.32 11.05
C GLU A 76 18.69 -13.12 10.75
N ARG A 77 19.81 -12.39 10.64
CA ARG A 77 21.14 -12.96 10.49
C ARG A 77 21.44 -14.04 11.54
N GLY A 78 22.09 -15.10 11.10
CA GLY A 78 22.49 -16.26 11.91
C GLY A 78 21.43 -17.36 12.01
N LEU A 79 20.22 -17.18 11.44
CA LEU A 79 19.21 -18.24 11.40
C LEU A 79 19.38 -19.15 10.17
N TRP A 80 19.37 -18.56 8.97
CA TRP A 80 19.55 -19.30 7.70
C TRP A 80 20.89 -19.03 7.01
N GLY A 81 21.77 -18.27 7.67
CA GLY A 81 23.07 -17.89 7.14
C GLY A 81 23.58 -16.61 7.78
N PRO A 82 24.74 -16.10 7.32
CA PRO A 82 25.38 -14.93 7.91
C PRO A 82 24.65 -13.60 7.60
N ALA A 83 23.84 -13.56 6.54
CA ALA A 83 23.08 -12.39 6.12
C ALA A 83 21.67 -12.34 6.76
N THR A 84 21.15 -11.13 6.95
CA THR A 84 19.71 -10.94 7.14
C THR A 84 19.03 -11.14 5.79
N VAL A 85 17.95 -11.91 5.74
CA VAL A 85 17.26 -12.24 4.50
C VAL A 85 15.87 -11.61 4.53
N ALA A 86 15.52 -10.90 3.47
CA ALA A 86 14.19 -10.32 3.31
C ALA A 86 13.65 -10.63 1.92
N GLY A 87 12.38 -10.97 1.79
CA GLY A 87 11.88 -11.46 0.51
C GLY A 87 10.37 -11.65 0.45
N VAL A 88 9.95 -12.24 -0.65
CA VAL A 88 8.56 -12.60 -0.93
C VAL A 88 8.48 -14.07 -1.34
N LEU A 89 7.38 -14.72 -0.96
CA LEU A 89 7.06 -16.12 -1.21
C LEU A 89 5.63 -16.19 -1.72
N LEU A 90 5.40 -16.92 -2.79
CA LEU A 90 4.09 -17.06 -3.43
C LEU A 90 3.96 -18.47 -4.03
N PRO A 91 2.73 -18.94 -4.31
CA PRO A 91 2.57 -20.23 -4.97
C PRO A 91 3.04 -20.17 -6.42
N SER A 92 3.67 -21.25 -6.87
CA SER A 92 4.09 -21.46 -8.26
C SER A 92 3.89 -22.92 -8.68
N LEU A 93 4.10 -23.18 -9.97
CA LEU A 93 3.93 -24.48 -10.62
C LEU A 93 5.16 -24.76 -11.49
N ASP A 94 5.55 -26.04 -11.64
CA ASP A 94 6.44 -26.42 -12.74
C ASP A 94 5.67 -26.67 -14.05
N ARG A 95 6.42 -26.98 -15.11
CA ARG A 95 5.89 -27.34 -16.44
C ARG A 95 4.86 -28.47 -16.43
N VAL A 96 4.88 -29.34 -15.41
CA VAL A 96 3.97 -30.50 -15.29
C VAL A 96 2.80 -30.19 -14.35
N GLY A 97 2.72 -28.97 -13.80
CA GLY A 97 1.64 -28.52 -12.94
C GLY A 97 1.81 -28.88 -11.46
N ARG A 98 2.99 -29.35 -11.03
CA ARG A 98 3.25 -29.64 -9.61
C ARG A 98 3.43 -28.34 -8.83
N SER A 99 2.70 -28.22 -7.73
CA SER A 99 2.72 -27.05 -6.83
C SER A 99 4.02 -26.98 -6.03
N PHE A 100 4.74 -25.86 -6.15
CA PHE A 100 5.89 -25.54 -5.31
C PHE A 100 6.12 -24.02 -5.24
N PRO A 101 6.53 -23.46 -4.10
CA PRO A 101 6.73 -22.02 -3.95
C PRO A 101 7.75 -21.41 -4.90
N LEU A 102 7.51 -20.17 -5.30
CA LEU A 102 8.56 -19.28 -5.80
C LEU A 102 8.96 -18.33 -4.68
N VAL A 103 10.26 -18.12 -4.50
CA VAL A 103 10.82 -17.19 -3.51
C VAL A 103 11.72 -16.19 -4.22
N ILE A 104 11.52 -14.90 -3.95
CA ILE A 104 12.49 -13.83 -4.27
C ILE A 104 13.06 -13.32 -2.95
N ALA A 105 14.38 -13.25 -2.82
CA ALA A 105 15.04 -12.87 -1.57
C ALA A 105 16.24 -11.94 -1.81
N ALA A 106 16.36 -10.92 -0.96
CA ALA A 106 17.53 -10.08 -0.75
C ALA A 106 18.35 -10.62 0.43
N GLN A 107 19.65 -10.83 0.21
CA GLN A 107 20.64 -11.17 1.23
C GLN A 107 21.41 -9.91 1.61
N LEU A 108 21.24 -9.46 2.85
CA LEU A 108 21.83 -8.23 3.38
C LEU A 108 22.93 -8.58 4.41
N HIS A 109 24.18 -8.62 3.94
CA HIS A 109 25.34 -8.97 4.76
C HIS A 109 25.78 -7.79 5.65
N GLY A 110 25.57 -6.56 5.17
CA GLY A 110 25.85 -5.34 5.92
C GLY A 110 24.82 -5.01 7.00
N PHE A 111 23.60 -5.54 6.89
CA PHE A 111 22.48 -5.12 7.74
C PHE A 111 22.38 -5.87 9.08
N ALA A 112 22.76 -5.21 10.17
CA ALA A 112 22.78 -5.76 11.53
C ALA A 112 21.68 -5.21 12.46
N GLU A 113 20.84 -4.32 11.96
CA GLU A 113 19.88 -3.58 12.78
C GLU A 113 18.54 -4.32 12.90
N HIS A 114 17.56 -3.68 13.55
CA HIS A 114 16.29 -4.31 13.86
C HIS A 114 15.47 -4.61 12.58
N PRO A 115 14.94 -5.84 12.39
CA PRO A 115 14.19 -6.26 11.19
C PRO A 115 13.10 -5.29 10.73
N ARG A 116 12.42 -4.63 11.68
CA ARG A 116 11.39 -3.62 11.41
C ARG A 116 11.85 -2.49 10.49
N GLN A 117 13.15 -2.14 10.45
CA GLN A 117 13.63 -1.12 9.52
C GLN A 117 13.50 -1.54 8.06
N LEU A 118 13.66 -2.84 7.77
CA LEU A 118 13.46 -3.39 6.43
C LEU A 118 11.97 -3.55 6.11
N TYR A 119 11.16 -3.92 7.10
CA TYR A 119 9.70 -4.08 6.96
C TYR A 119 9.02 -2.82 6.40
N LEU A 120 9.55 -1.64 6.73
CA LEU A 120 9.00 -0.35 6.31
C LEU A 120 9.24 -0.01 4.83
N ASP A 121 10.08 -0.79 4.14
CA ASP A 121 10.35 -0.59 2.73
C ASP A 121 9.28 -1.26 1.84
N ASP A 122 8.02 -0.80 1.97
CA ASP A 122 6.86 -1.36 1.28
C ASP A 122 7.02 -1.37 -0.25
N THR A 123 7.60 -0.31 -0.81
CA THR A 123 7.78 -0.20 -2.27
C THR A 123 8.70 -1.29 -2.83
N TRP A 124 9.69 -1.74 -2.06
CA TRP A 124 10.54 -2.85 -2.46
C TRP A 124 9.76 -4.17 -2.46
N PHE A 125 9.03 -4.46 -1.39
CA PHE A 125 8.23 -5.69 -1.30
C PHE A 125 7.13 -5.73 -2.36
N THR A 126 6.42 -4.62 -2.58
CA THR A 126 5.39 -4.50 -3.62
C THR A 126 5.97 -4.71 -5.02
N ALA A 127 7.17 -4.17 -5.30
CA ALA A 127 7.85 -4.42 -6.57
C ALA A 127 8.32 -5.88 -6.70
N ALA A 128 8.83 -6.48 -5.62
CA ALA A 128 9.22 -7.88 -5.59
C ALA A 128 8.00 -8.81 -5.81
N GLU A 129 6.86 -8.54 -5.18
CA GLU A 129 5.58 -9.25 -5.40
C GLU A 129 5.17 -9.18 -6.87
N ALA A 130 5.14 -7.97 -7.46
CA ALA A 130 4.75 -7.80 -8.86
C ALA A 130 5.67 -8.55 -9.84
N ILE A 131 6.98 -8.58 -9.56
CA ILE A 131 7.94 -9.38 -10.34
C ILE A 131 7.62 -10.87 -10.16
N ALA A 132 7.38 -11.32 -8.93
CA ALA A 132 7.11 -12.72 -8.63
C ALA A 132 5.79 -13.20 -9.25
N GLU A 133 4.71 -12.41 -9.17
CA GLU A 133 3.40 -12.67 -9.76
C GLU A 133 3.45 -12.77 -11.28
N SER A 134 4.41 -12.11 -11.94
CA SER A 134 4.61 -12.25 -13.38
C SER A 134 4.90 -13.71 -13.81
N SER A 135 5.39 -14.55 -12.89
CA SER A 135 5.62 -15.99 -13.12
C SER A 135 4.35 -16.79 -13.37
N ALA A 136 3.20 -16.32 -12.90
CA ALA A 136 1.91 -16.99 -13.07
C ALA A 136 1.18 -16.59 -14.38
N LYS A 137 1.70 -15.61 -15.14
CA LYS A 137 1.09 -15.15 -16.38
C LYS A 137 1.32 -16.15 -17.52
N ARG A 138 0.37 -16.20 -18.47
CA ARG A 138 0.42 -17.13 -19.62
C ARG A 138 1.59 -16.86 -20.56
N ASP A 139 2.03 -15.61 -20.64
CA ASP A 139 3.13 -15.10 -21.47
C ASP A 139 4.46 -14.99 -20.70
N PHE A 140 4.64 -15.79 -19.64
CA PHE A 140 5.84 -15.73 -18.80
C PHE A 140 7.14 -15.96 -19.59
N ASP A 141 8.07 -15.00 -19.47
CA ASP A 141 9.45 -15.10 -19.99
C ASP A 141 10.46 -14.93 -18.84
N ILE A 142 11.32 -15.96 -18.67
CA ILE A 142 12.36 -15.98 -17.65
C ILE A 142 13.44 -14.91 -17.87
N ASN A 143 13.72 -14.52 -19.11
CA ASN A 143 14.71 -13.48 -19.41
C ASN A 143 14.18 -12.10 -18.98
N HIS A 144 12.91 -11.82 -19.27
CA HIS A 144 12.25 -10.61 -18.80
C HIS A 144 12.14 -10.57 -17.27
N PHE A 145 11.79 -11.70 -16.65
CA PHE A 145 11.75 -11.86 -15.19
C PHE A 145 13.11 -11.59 -14.54
N THR A 146 14.17 -12.23 -15.01
CA THR A 146 15.53 -12.04 -14.47
C THR A 146 16.07 -10.64 -14.73
N ALA A 147 15.75 -10.02 -15.87
CA ALA A 147 16.09 -8.63 -16.14
C ALA A 147 15.37 -7.66 -15.20
N SER A 148 14.09 -7.93 -14.89
CA SER A 148 13.31 -7.13 -13.92
C SER A 148 13.87 -7.28 -12.52
N LEU A 149 14.27 -8.50 -12.13
CA LEU A 149 14.92 -8.75 -10.84
C LEU A 149 16.26 -8.02 -10.70
N LYS A 150 17.08 -7.97 -11.76
CA LYS A 150 18.34 -7.21 -11.77
C LYS A 150 18.15 -5.69 -11.69
N ARG A 151 17.00 -5.18 -12.15
CA ARG A 151 16.62 -3.76 -12.04
C ARG A 151 15.96 -3.42 -10.71
N LEU A 152 15.55 -4.42 -9.93
CA LEU A 152 15.00 -4.19 -8.60
C LEU A 152 16.09 -3.54 -7.74
N ARG A 153 15.80 -2.37 -7.21
CA ARG A 153 16.73 -1.65 -6.34
C ARG A 153 17.05 -2.48 -5.08
N SER A 154 18.16 -2.20 -4.42
CA SER A 154 18.47 -2.79 -3.11
C SER A 154 17.41 -2.39 -2.07
N LEU A 155 17.12 -3.32 -1.15
CA LEU A 155 16.29 -3.08 0.01
C LEU A 155 17.01 -2.10 0.94
N ARG A 156 16.32 -1.04 1.38
CA ARG A 156 16.92 0.00 2.22
C ARG A 156 16.29 -0.05 3.61
N PRO A 157 17.10 -0.12 4.68
CA PRO A 157 16.57 0.10 6.02
C PRO A 157 16.07 1.54 6.14
N ALA A 158 14.91 1.72 6.78
CA ALA A 158 14.41 3.05 7.10
C ALA A 158 15.29 3.70 8.19
N ASP A 159 15.65 4.97 8.00
CA ASP A 159 16.36 5.78 9.00
C ASP A 159 15.46 6.01 10.23
N LEU A 160 15.55 5.15 11.24
CA LEU A 160 14.96 5.44 12.54
C LEU A 160 15.87 6.47 13.22
N ALA A 161 15.41 7.72 13.32
CA ALA A 161 16.15 8.76 14.03
C ALA A 161 16.48 8.26 15.45
N GLU A 162 17.75 8.39 15.85
CA GLU A 162 18.24 8.00 17.17
C GLU A 162 17.54 8.82 18.25
N ASN A 163 16.47 8.25 18.84
CA ASN A 163 16.27 8.17 20.28
C ASN A 163 15.06 7.26 20.63
N GLU A 164 15.38 6.25 21.45
CA GLU A 164 14.54 5.57 22.46
C GLU A 164 13.20 4.95 21.98
N THR A 165 13.01 3.65 21.75
CA THR A 165 13.30 2.46 22.58
C THR A 165 13.16 1.18 21.73
N LEU A 166 14.23 0.69 21.10
CA LEU A 166 14.28 -0.67 20.52
C LEU A 166 15.53 -1.45 20.95
N ARG A 167 16.28 -0.92 21.92
CA ARG A 167 17.44 -1.61 22.52
C ARG A 167 17.10 -2.45 23.74
N ASP A 168 15.84 -2.46 24.19
CA ASP A 168 15.46 -3.18 25.39
C ASP A 168 14.36 -4.20 25.12
N ARG A 169 14.78 -5.29 24.51
CA ARG A 169 14.41 -6.66 24.88
C ARG A 169 15.50 -7.53 24.31
N ALA A 170 16.13 -8.34 25.15
CA ALA A 170 16.84 -9.54 24.74
C ALA A 170 15.84 -10.53 24.08
N SER A 171 15.21 -10.10 22.99
CA SER A 171 14.33 -10.91 22.17
C SER A 171 15.22 -11.79 21.33
N SER A 172 15.11 -13.10 21.54
CA SER A 172 15.65 -14.11 20.62
C SER A 172 15.50 -13.67 19.17
N ARG A 173 16.58 -13.76 18.40
CA ARG A 173 16.55 -13.55 16.94
C ARG A 173 15.40 -14.36 16.35
N GLY A 174 14.64 -13.76 15.44
CA GLY A 174 13.44 -14.35 14.92
C GLY A 174 13.23 -14.12 13.44
N THR A 175 12.06 -14.58 13.00
CA THR A 175 11.55 -14.37 11.65
C THR A 175 10.19 -13.71 11.73
N ILE A 176 9.89 -12.88 10.74
CA ILE A 176 8.62 -12.17 10.61
C ILE A 176 8.06 -12.50 9.23
N TRP A 177 6.80 -12.91 9.18
CA TRP A 177 6.08 -13.28 7.97
C TRP A 177 4.78 -12.50 7.94
N TRP A 178 4.46 -11.86 6.82
CA TRP A 178 3.21 -11.12 6.68
C TRP A 178 2.72 -11.10 5.25
N ARG A 179 1.41 -10.98 5.07
CA ARG A 179 0.76 -10.71 3.80
C ARG A 179 -0.03 -9.42 3.89
N ILE A 180 -0.27 -8.79 2.75
CA ILE A 180 -1.24 -7.70 2.68
C ILE A 180 -2.60 -8.32 2.35
N ASP A 181 -3.55 -8.20 3.26
CA ASP A 181 -4.92 -8.67 3.04
C ASP A 181 -5.53 -7.91 1.84
N PRO A 182 -5.97 -8.58 0.76
CA PRO A 182 -6.47 -7.89 -0.43
C PRO A 182 -7.78 -7.13 -0.19
N GLN A 183 -8.55 -7.49 0.84
CA GLN A 183 -9.81 -6.82 1.19
C GLN A 183 -9.59 -5.72 2.24
N GLU A 184 -8.85 -6.02 3.31
CA GLU A 184 -8.64 -5.08 4.43
C GLU A 184 -7.43 -4.16 4.24
N ARG A 185 -6.50 -4.51 3.33
CA ARG A 185 -5.21 -3.84 3.10
C ARG A 185 -4.37 -3.66 4.38
N ARG A 186 -4.57 -4.53 5.37
CA ARG A 186 -3.74 -4.61 6.59
C ARG A 186 -2.69 -5.71 6.42
N ALA A 187 -1.51 -5.48 7.01
CA ALA A 187 -0.53 -6.53 7.16
C ALA A 187 -1.04 -7.54 8.20
N LYS A 188 -1.32 -8.77 7.77
CA LYS A 188 -1.64 -9.91 8.65
C LYS A 188 -0.48 -10.88 8.59
N GLY A 189 0.02 -11.30 9.75
CA GLY A 189 1.25 -12.06 9.81
C GLY A 189 1.52 -12.71 11.15
N PHE A 190 2.67 -13.37 11.24
CA PHE A 190 3.15 -14.00 12.46
C PHE A 190 4.67 -13.81 12.58
N GLY A 191 5.13 -13.80 13.83
CA GLY A 191 6.55 -13.87 14.16
C GLY A 191 6.90 -15.22 14.76
N VAL A 192 8.11 -15.70 14.50
CA VAL A 192 8.67 -16.91 15.12
C VAL A 192 9.99 -16.53 15.78
N SER A 193 10.21 -17.00 17.00
CA SER A 193 11.52 -16.91 17.64
C SER A 193 12.41 -18.02 17.11
N GLY A 194 13.60 -17.70 16.61
CA GLY A 194 14.50 -18.64 15.96
C GLY A 194 14.22 -18.84 14.47
N ALA A 195 14.87 -19.86 13.89
CA ALA A 195 14.66 -20.24 12.50
C ALA A 195 13.25 -20.82 12.32
N PRO A 196 12.58 -20.60 11.18
CA PRO A 196 11.25 -21.10 10.96
C PRO A 196 11.29 -22.62 10.82
N GLU A 197 10.53 -23.32 11.65
CA GLU A 197 10.34 -24.77 11.58
C GLU A 197 9.33 -25.15 10.47
N PRO A 198 9.33 -26.41 9.98
CA PRO A 198 8.45 -26.84 8.89
C PRO A 198 6.94 -26.62 9.15
N GLU A 199 6.50 -26.79 10.41
CA GLU A 199 5.11 -26.55 10.82
C GLU A 199 4.64 -25.10 10.60
N HIS A 200 5.56 -24.14 10.60
CA HIS A 200 5.24 -22.74 10.33
C HIS A 200 4.81 -22.50 8.88
N PHE A 201 5.15 -23.40 7.95
CA PHE A 201 4.70 -23.31 6.57
C PHE A 201 3.18 -23.46 6.45
N ALA A 202 2.54 -24.30 7.26
CA ALA A 202 1.09 -24.48 7.26
C ALA A 202 0.36 -23.16 7.58
N LYS A 203 0.94 -22.31 8.43
CA LYS A 203 0.42 -20.96 8.75
C LYS A 203 0.29 -20.05 7.52
N LEU A 204 1.03 -20.33 6.44
CA LEU A 204 0.91 -19.59 5.18
C LEU A 204 -0.34 -19.98 4.37
N LEU A 205 -0.88 -21.19 4.62
CA LEU A 205 -1.96 -21.82 3.86
C LEU A 205 -3.33 -21.73 4.55
N HIS A 206 -3.36 -21.42 5.84
CA HIS A 206 -4.62 -21.25 6.56
C HIS A 206 -5.21 -19.86 6.26
N ASP A 207 -6.43 -19.83 5.75
CA ASP A 207 -7.26 -18.63 5.81
C ASP A 207 -7.56 -18.34 7.28
N ASN A 208 -7.11 -17.22 7.81
CA ASN A 208 -7.58 -16.70 9.10
C ASN A 208 -9.03 -16.16 8.98
N SER A 209 -9.94 -17.02 8.51
CA SER A 209 -11.38 -16.95 8.72
C SER A 209 -11.77 -18.04 9.71
N SER A 210 -11.14 -18.04 10.89
CA SER A 210 -11.56 -18.85 12.05
C SER A 210 -10.78 -18.41 13.28
N ALA A 211 -11.30 -17.41 13.98
CA ALA A 211 -11.24 -17.41 15.45
C ALA A 211 -12.52 -18.09 15.95
N ALA A 212 -12.69 -19.39 15.65
CA ALA A 212 -13.75 -20.21 16.24
C ALA A 212 -13.44 -21.69 16.04
N SER A 213 -12.61 -22.25 16.91
CA SER A 213 -12.66 -23.67 17.31
C SER A 213 -11.86 -23.85 18.60
N ALA A 214 -12.32 -23.19 19.67
CA ALA A 214 -12.13 -23.72 21.00
C ALA A 214 -13.48 -24.29 21.42
N VAL A 215 -13.53 -25.62 21.53
CA VAL A 215 -14.68 -26.37 22.05
C VAL A 215 -14.98 -25.86 23.46
N PRO A 216 -16.18 -25.34 23.77
CA PRO A 216 -16.54 -25.08 25.15
C PRO A 216 -16.88 -26.41 25.83
N GLN A 217 -16.15 -26.74 26.89
CA GLN A 217 -16.59 -27.71 27.88
C GLN A 217 -17.89 -27.23 28.54
N PRO A 218 -18.82 -28.13 28.92
CA PRO A 218 -20.09 -27.73 29.49
C PRO A 218 -19.90 -27.32 30.95
N GLU A 219 -19.85 -26.02 31.21
CA GLU A 219 -20.07 -25.48 32.56
C GLU A 219 -21.50 -24.95 32.72
N THR A 220 -22.14 -25.57 33.70
CA THR A 220 -23.40 -25.35 34.40
C THR A 220 -24.07 -23.98 34.22
N ALA A 221 -25.38 -24.04 33.96
CA ALA A 221 -26.33 -22.95 33.81
C ALA A 221 -26.15 -21.77 34.80
N ALA A 222 -25.97 -20.57 34.25
CA ALA A 222 -26.26 -19.32 34.91
C ALA A 222 -27.15 -18.44 34.01
N THR A 223 -28.17 -17.86 34.63
CA THR A 223 -29.28 -17.06 34.08
C THR A 223 -28.81 -15.91 33.18
N PRO A 224 -29.53 -15.57 32.08
CA PRO A 224 -29.04 -14.59 31.12
C PRO A 224 -29.07 -13.16 31.68
N ARG A 225 -27.92 -12.49 31.64
CA ARG A 225 -27.81 -11.04 31.81
C ARG A 225 -28.12 -10.35 30.48
N ALA A 226 -28.92 -9.28 30.54
CA ALA A 226 -29.37 -8.52 29.39
C ALA A 226 -28.21 -8.03 28.51
N VAL A 227 -28.36 -8.18 27.19
CA VAL A 227 -27.49 -7.59 26.18
C VAL A 227 -27.63 -6.08 26.27
N VAL A 228 -26.57 -5.41 26.71
CA VAL A 228 -26.44 -3.96 26.54
C VAL A 228 -26.13 -3.72 25.08
N VAL A 229 -27.05 -3.09 24.36
CA VAL A 229 -26.81 -2.56 23.02
C VAL A 229 -25.80 -1.42 23.19
N GLU A 230 -24.58 -1.58 22.68
CA GLU A 230 -23.63 -0.47 22.57
C GLU A 230 -24.25 0.60 21.66
N GLN A 231 -24.65 1.72 22.27
CA GLN A 231 -25.10 2.91 21.56
C GLN A 231 -23.89 3.45 20.78
N HIS A 232 -23.88 3.26 19.47
CA HIS A 232 -22.86 3.83 18.60
C HIS A 232 -23.08 5.34 18.53
N GLN A 233 -22.12 6.11 19.06
CA GLN A 233 -22.16 7.58 18.98
C GLN A 233 -21.94 8.01 17.52
N PRO A 234 -22.68 9.02 17.02
CA PRO A 234 -22.50 9.50 15.66
C PRO A 234 -21.08 10.06 15.48
N LEU A 235 -20.47 9.76 14.33
CA LEU A 235 -19.17 10.32 13.97
C LEU A 235 -19.33 11.77 13.51
N MET A 236 -18.50 12.66 14.05
CA MET A 236 -18.36 14.05 13.63
C MET A 236 -17.08 14.22 12.80
N LEU A 237 -17.20 14.88 11.66
CA LEU A 237 -16.07 15.20 10.79
C LEU A 237 -15.63 16.64 11.02
N ARG A 238 -14.35 16.84 11.35
CA ARG A 238 -13.72 18.16 11.37
C ARG A 238 -12.67 18.22 10.28
N HIS A 239 -12.47 19.36 9.65
CA HIS A 239 -11.52 19.43 8.54
C HIS A 239 -10.76 20.75 8.50
N SER A 240 -9.61 20.74 7.82
CA SER A 240 -8.96 21.92 7.28
C SER A 240 -8.64 21.70 5.81
N HIS A 241 -8.48 22.79 5.07
CA HIS A 241 -8.10 22.72 3.68
C HIS A 241 -7.21 23.92 3.34
N ALA A 242 -6.26 23.72 2.45
CA ALA A 242 -5.36 24.74 1.97
C ALA A 242 -4.98 24.45 0.52
N THR A 243 -4.74 25.51 -0.25
CA THR A 243 -4.32 25.41 -1.65
C THR A 243 -3.44 26.59 -2.00
N HIS A 244 -2.40 26.37 -2.80
CA HIS A 244 -1.46 27.40 -3.23
C HIS A 244 -0.98 27.14 -4.66
N PRO A 245 -0.73 28.17 -5.49
CA PRO A 245 -0.18 27.99 -6.83
C PRO A 245 1.28 27.46 -6.88
N GLY A 246 1.91 27.14 -5.74
CA GLY A 246 3.34 26.87 -5.64
C GLY A 246 4.22 28.12 -5.75
N THR A 247 5.53 27.92 -5.93
CA THR A 247 6.55 28.99 -5.93
C THR A 247 6.80 29.59 -7.31
N ARG A 248 6.24 29.00 -8.38
CA ARG A 248 6.53 29.37 -9.77
C ARG A 248 5.32 29.87 -10.54
N LEU A 249 4.14 29.32 -10.28
CA LEU A 249 2.94 29.63 -11.05
C LEU A 249 2.19 30.81 -10.42
N THR A 250 1.51 31.59 -11.24
CA THR A 250 0.62 32.69 -10.79
C THR A 250 -0.84 32.28 -10.72
N VAL A 251 -1.20 31.23 -11.47
CA VAL A 251 -2.55 30.66 -11.52
C VAL A 251 -2.53 29.33 -10.77
N ASN A 252 -3.53 29.15 -9.90
CA ASN A 252 -3.77 27.88 -9.23
C ASN A 252 -4.80 27.09 -10.02
N ALA A 253 -4.37 25.97 -10.61
CA ALA A 253 -5.23 25.07 -11.35
C ALA A 253 -5.90 23.99 -10.48
N ASP A 254 -5.47 23.86 -9.23
CA ASP A 254 -6.15 23.02 -8.27
C ASP A 254 -7.47 23.66 -7.81
N ALA A 255 -8.48 22.83 -7.59
CA ALA A 255 -9.77 23.22 -7.04
C ALA A 255 -10.20 22.26 -5.92
N LEU A 256 -10.84 22.81 -4.89
CA LEU A 256 -11.27 22.08 -3.71
C LEU A 256 -12.80 22.10 -3.59
N LEU A 257 -13.38 20.99 -3.16
CA LEU A 257 -14.75 20.91 -2.66
C LEU A 257 -14.74 20.49 -1.20
N VAL A 258 -15.45 21.25 -0.38
CA VAL A 258 -15.79 20.86 0.98
C VAL A 258 -17.28 21.13 1.18
N SER A 259 -18.04 20.07 1.38
CA SER A 259 -19.48 20.11 1.60
C SER A 259 -19.79 19.29 2.85
N GLU A 260 -20.57 19.85 3.76
CA GLU A 260 -21.05 19.14 4.96
C GLU A 260 -22.33 18.33 4.67
N THR A 261 -23.18 18.80 3.77
CA THR A 261 -24.46 18.15 3.44
C THR A 261 -24.75 18.12 1.94
N PRO A 262 -24.60 16.97 1.25
CA PRO A 262 -23.99 15.73 1.75
C PRO A 262 -22.51 15.91 2.10
N SER A 263 -21.98 15.06 2.96
CA SER A 263 -20.58 15.15 3.36
C SER A 263 -19.68 14.66 2.23
N LEU A 264 -19.07 15.62 1.53
CA LEU A 264 -18.30 15.39 0.32
C LEU A 264 -17.07 16.29 0.30
N PHE A 265 -15.91 15.69 0.11
CA PHE A 265 -14.62 16.37 0.03
C PHE A 265 -13.95 15.99 -1.28
N ALA A 266 -13.41 16.95 -2.02
CA ALA A 266 -12.69 16.65 -3.25
C ALA A 266 -11.49 17.56 -3.47
N VAL A 267 -10.44 17.00 -4.06
CA VAL A 267 -9.32 17.75 -4.63
C VAL A 267 -9.28 17.41 -6.12
N ALA A 268 -9.36 18.43 -6.97
CA ALA A 268 -9.17 18.30 -8.40
C ALA A 268 -7.93 19.09 -8.83
N ASP A 269 -7.02 18.45 -9.55
CA ASP A 269 -5.83 19.04 -10.16
C ASP A 269 -6.09 19.19 -11.66
N GLY A 270 -6.25 20.44 -12.08
CA GLY A 270 -6.44 20.82 -13.48
C GLY A 270 -5.11 20.80 -14.23
N VAL A 271 -5.04 20.01 -15.30
CA VAL A 271 -3.87 19.87 -16.16
C VAL A 271 -4.13 20.58 -17.48
N GLY A 272 -3.23 21.47 -17.88
CA GLY A 272 -3.29 22.22 -19.13
C GLY A 272 -2.63 23.60 -19.00
N ASP A 273 -2.95 24.50 -19.91
CA ASP A 273 -2.31 25.82 -19.95
C ASP A 273 -3.08 26.88 -19.16
N GLY A 274 -2.43 27.40 -18.10
CA GLY A 274 -2.85 28.59 -17.37
C GLY A 274 -4.31 28.57 -16.92
N ASN A 275 -5.10 29.54 -17.37
CA ASN A 275 -6.50 29.66 -16.96
C ASN A 275 -7.37 28.47 -17.42
N ALA A 276 -7.04 27.80 -18.52
CA ALA A 276 -7.83 26.66 -18.99
C ALA A 276 -7.75 25.48 -18.00
N ALA A 277 -6.56 25.23 -17.45
CA ALA A 277 -6.35 24.23 -16.41
C ALA A 277 -7.17 24.54 -15.14
N ALA A 278 -7.15 25.79 -14.69
CA ALA A 278 -7.94 26.22 -13.53
C ALA A 278 -9.45 26.11 -13.74
N GLU A 279 -9.95 26.43 -14.94
CA GLU A 279 -11.37 26.25 -15.25
C GLU A 279 -11.76 24.77 -15.26
N VAL A 280 -10.89 23.89 -15.75
CA VAL A 280 -11.13 22.45 -15.74
C VAL A 280 -11.20 21.87 -14.32
N GLY A 281 -10.27 22.24 -13.44
CA GLY A 281 -10.31 21.88 -12.02
C GLY A 281 -11.62 22.36 -11.37
N LYS A 282 -12.01 23.62 -11.60
CA LYS A 282 -13.27 24.19 -11.08
C LYS A 282 -14.50 23.47 -11.60
N ILE A 283 -14.57 23.15 -12.90
CA ILE A 283 -15.71 22.41 -13.47
C ILE A 283 -15.84 21.04 -12.79
N ALA A 284 -14.72 20.34 -12.58
CA ALA A 284 -14.71 19.01 -11.97
C ALA A 284 -15.27 19.02 -10.54
N VAL A 285 -14.94 20.03 -9.72
CA VAL A 285 -15.52 20.16 -8.37
C VAL A 285 -16.92 20.79 -8.36
N HIS A 286 -17.23 21.68 -9.31
CA HIS A 286 -18.51 22.38 -9.35
C HIS A 286 -19.67 21.43 -9.65
N VAL A 287 -19.49 20.47 -10.57
CA VAL A 287 -20.54 19.46 -10.83
C VAL A 287 -20.83 18.60 -9.58
N LEU A 288 -19.82 18.40 -8.72
CA LEU A 288 -19.96 17.65 -7.48
C LEU A 288 -20.65 18.46 -6.38
N ALA A 289 -20.54 19.79 -6.40
CA ALA A 289 -21.23 20.66 -5.44
C ALA A 289 -22.76 20.58 -5.56
N GLU A 290 -23.28 20.15 -6.72
CA GLU A 290 -24.71 19.90 -6.96
C GLU A 290 -25.19 18.51 -6.49
N THR A 291 -24.38 17.76 -5.73
CA THR A 291 -24.74 16.41 -5.25
C THR A 291 -25.84 16.51 -4.20
N GLY A 292 -26.97 15.83 -4.43
CA GLY A 292 -28.08 15.77 -3.49
C GLY A 292 -27.83 14.85 -2.30
N LYS A 293 -28.60 15.03 -1.22
CA LYS A 293 -28.60 14.09 -0.09
C LYS A 293 -29.07 12.71 -0.56
N GLN A 294 -28.38 11.66 -0.13
CA GLN A 294 -28.71 10.27 -0.43
C GLN A 294 -28.95 9.50 0.87
N GLN A 295 -29.71 8.41 0.79
CA GLN A 295 -30.03 7.57 1.94
C GLN A 295 -29.01 6.44 2.17
N THR A 296 -28.24 6.08 1.13
CA THR A 296 -27.21 5.04 1.23
C THR A 296 -25.89 5.52 0.61
N VAL A 297 -24.77 4.97 1.07
CA VAL A 297 -23.45 5.34 0.54
C VAL A 297 -23.32 4.89 -0.92
N GLU A 298 -23.96 3.79 -1.31
CA GLU A 298 -23.98 3.28 -2.68
C GLU A 298 -24.71 4.25 -3.61
N ALA A 299 -25.85 4.80 -3.20
CA ALA A 299 -26.58 5.80 -3.98
C ALA A 299 -25.76 7.08 -4.13
N LEU A 300 -25.05 7.50 -3.07
CA LEU A 300 -24.12 8.63 -3.11
C LEU A 300 -22.97 8.38 -4.08
N VAL A 301 -22.39 7.18 -4.07
CA VAL A 301 -21.35 6.76 -5.02
C VAL A 301 -21.87 6.82 -6.47
N GLN A 302 -23.08 6.35 -6.74
CA GLN A 302 -23.65 6.41 -8.10
C GLN A 302 -23.91 7.85 -8.55
N GLU A 303 -24.43 8.71 -7.67
CA GLU A 303 -24.63 10.13 -7.96
C GLU A 303 -23.29 10.81 -8.28
N VAL A 304 -22.26 10.61 -7.44
CA VAL A 304 -20.92 11.15 -7.67
C VAL A 304 -20.35 10.65 -9.01
N LYS A 305 -20.46 9.36 -9.33
CA LYS A 305 -20.05 8.81 -10.64
C LYS A 305 -20.77 9.48 -11.80
N GLY A 306 -22.09 9.68 -11.67
CA GLY A 306 -22.91 10.36 -12.68
C GLY A 306 -22.45 11.81 -12.91
N LYS A 307 -22.18 12.55 -11.82
CA LYS A 307 -21.66 13.93 -11.88
C LYS A 307 -20.27 14.00 -12.50
N LEU A 308 -19.36 13.10 -12.13
CA LEU A 308 -18.03 13.00 -12.76
C LEU A 308 -18.14 12.66 -14.25
N GLY A 309 -19.06 11.78 -14.63
CA GLY A 309 -19.39 11.48 -16.03
C GLY A 309 -19.90 12.70 -16.81
N ARG A 310 -20.76 13.52 -16.18
CA ARG A 310 -21.22 14.80 -16.75
C ARG A 310 -20.07 15.78 -16.94
N ALA A 311 -19.20 15.98 -15.94
CA ALA A 311 -18.00 16.82 -16.10
C ALA A 311 -17.11 16.32 -17.25
N HIS A 312 -16.89 15.01 -17.33
CA HIS A 312 -16.11 14.42 -18.42
C HIS A 312 -16.72 14.69 -19.79
N GLY A 313 -18.05 14.54 -19.96
CA GLY A 313 -18.74 14.87 -21.20
C GLY A 313 -18.69 16.36 -21.55
N LEU A 314 -18.83 17.24 -20.56
CA LEU A 314 -18.72 18.69 -20.76
C LEU A 314 -17.31 19.06 -21.26
N LEU A 315 -16.26 18.60 -20.57
CA LEU A 315 -14.88 18.86 -20.99
C LEU A 315 -14.58 18.24 -22.37
N GLN A 316 -15.08 17.03 -22.66
CA GLN A 316 -14.92 16.41 -23.97
C GLN A 316 -15.55 17.22 -25.10
N SER A 317 -16.74 17.78 -24.89
CA SER A 317 -17.42 18.62 -25.89
C SER A 317 -16.67 19.94 -26.16
N ALA A 318 -16.05 20.52 -25.13
CA ALA A 318 -15.25 21.73 -25.26
C ALA A 318 -14.02 21.53 -26.16
N TYR A 319 -13.37 20.36 -26.13
CA TYR A 319 -12.24 20.08 -27.04
C TYR A 319 -12.61 20.00 -28.50
N HIS A 320 -13.76 19.42 -28.83
CA HIS A 320 -14.19 19.32 -30.23
C HIS A 320 -14.44 20.70 -30.85
N SER A 321 -14.53 21.73 -30.01
CA SER A 321 -14.74 23.13 -30.39
C SER A 321 -13.43 23.93 -30.49
N SER A 322 -12.26 23.35 -30.17
CA SER A 322 -10.97 24.05 -30.16
C SER A 322 -9.78 23.20 -30.62
N ASP A 323 -8.85 23.77 -31.40
CA ASP A 323 -7.58 23.12 -31.82
C ASP A 323 -6.52 23.05 -30.69
N ARG A 324 -6.91 23.15 -29.41
CA ARG A 324 -5.98 23.14 -28.27
C ARG A 324 -5.73 21.72 -27.74
N GLU A 325 -4.59 21.53 -27.08
CA GLU A 325 -4.33 20.30 -26.32
C GLU A 325 -5.42 20.07 -25.26
N PRO A 326 -5.81 18.81 -25.01
CA PRO A 326 -6.89 18.53 -24.09
C PRO A 326 -6.53 18.79 -22.62
N SER A 327 -7.14 19.82 -22.02
CA SER A 327 -7.13 20.18 -20.60
C SER A 327 -7.90 19.21 -19.69
N ALA A 328 -7.21 18.32 -19.00
CA ALA A 328 -7.81 17.28 -18.17
C ALA A 328 -7.87 17.66 -16.68
N ALA A 329 -8.62 16.91 -15.88
CA ALA A 329 -8.56 17.01 -14.42
C ALA A 329 -8.30 15.65 -13.77
N SER A 330 -7.26 15.59 -12.95
CA SER A 330 -7.03 14.53 -11.97
C SER A 330 -7.89 14.83 -10.74
N ILE A 331 -8.63 13.87 -10.18
CA ILE A 331 -9.54 14.11 -9.06
C ILE A 331 -9.50 12.97 -8.03
N VAL A 332 -9.66 13.33 -6.77
CA VAL A 332 -9.96 12.42 -5.66
C VAL A 332 -11.14 12.98 -4.86
N VAL A 333 -12.09 12.11 -4.50
CA VAL A 333 -13.35 12.47 -3.84
C VAL A 333 -13.58 11.52 -2.67
N LEU A 334 -13.77 12.04 -1.47
CA LEU A 334 -14.26 11.31 -0.31
C LEU A 334 -15.73 11.68 -0.08
N ALA A 335 -16.61 10.70 -0.21
CA ALA A 335 -18.01 10.80 0.13
C ALA A 335 -18.28 10.05 1.43
N THR A 336 -18.95 10.67 2.39
CA THR A 336 -19.29 10.03 3.67
C THR A 336 -20.77 10.09 3.95
N LEU A 337 -21.28 9.03 4.57
CA LEU A 337 -22.64 8.92 5.04
C LEU A 337 -22.66 8.09 6.32
N GLN A 338 -22.93 8.74 7.46
CA GLN A 338 -22.84 8.13 8.78
C GLN A 338 -21.42 7.55 9.03
N GLU A 339 -21.30 6.26 9.30
CA GLU A 339 -20.02 5.57 9.50
C GLU A 339 -19.41 5.03 8.20
N SER A 340 -20.18 5.04 7.11
CA SER A 340 -19.74 4.54 5.81
C SER A 340 -19.08 5.65 5.01
N CYS A 341 -17.99 5.32 4.33
CA CYS A 341 -17.37 6.21 3.35
C CYS A 341 -17.08 5.49 2.04
N ALA A 342 -17.02 6.27 0.98
CA ALA A 342 -16.51 5.84 -0.31
C ALA A 342 -15.51 6.86 -0.83
N LEU A 343 -14.37 6.36 -1.26
CA LEU A 343 -13.33 7.11 -1.93
C LEU A 343 -13.42 6.82 -3.43
N LEU A 344 -13.47 7.86 -4.25
CA LEU A 344 -13.48 7.76 -5.72
C LEU A 344 -12.32 8.58 -6.27
N TRP A 345 -11.60 8.07 -7.27
CA TRP A 345 -10.55 8.85 -7.92
C TRP A 345 -10.36 8.49 -9.39
N VAL A 346 -9.86 9.48 -10.14
CA VAL A 346 -9.34 9.33 -11.49
C VAL A 346 -8.14 10.25 -11.66
N GLY A 347 -6.97 9.70 -11.92
CA GLY A 347 -5.73 10.46 -12.09
C GLY A 347 -4.75 10.08 -11.00
N ASP A 348 -3.98 11.04 -10.54
CA ASP A 348 -2.91 10.91 -9.55
C ASP A 348 -3.06 11.82 -8.33
N ALA A 349 -4.20 12.51 -8.18
CA ALA A 349 -4.60 13.06 -6.88
C ALA A 349 -4.80 11.89 -5.90
N ARG A 350 -4.30 12.06 -4.68
CA ARG A 350 -4.19 10.95 -3.71
C ARG A 350 -5.03 11.15 -2.47
N CYS A 351 -5.37 10.03 -1.84
CA CYS A 351 -5.91 10.02 -0.49
C CYS A 351 -5.07 9.13 0.41
N TYR A 352 -4.73 9.63 1.59
CA TYR A 352 -4.02 8.91 2.65
C TYR A 352 -4.93 8.76 3.87
N LEU A 353 -4.81 7.63 4.56
CA LEU A 353 -5.43 7.39 5.88
C LEU A 353 -4.34 7.22 6.92
N LEU A 354 -4.42 8.01 7.98
CA LEU A 354 -3.69 7.84 9.22
C LEU A 354 -4.60 7.20 10.26
N ARG A 355 -4.25 5.99 10.70
CA ARG A 355 -4.96 5.23 11.74
C ARG A 355 -3.94 4.50 12.61
N ASP A 356 -4.12 4.51 13.93
CA ASP A 356 -3.24 3.85 14.90
C ASP A 356 -1.76 4.22 14.72
N GLY A 357 -1.48 5.49 14.41
CA GLY A 357 -0.10 5.96 14.19
C GLY A 357 0.48 5.66 12.79
N MET A 358 -0.24 4.93 11.93
CA MET A 358 0.25 4.50 10.62
C MET A 358 -0.47 5.21 9.47
N MET A 359 0.30 5.89 8.61
CA MET A 359 -0.21 6.51 7.39
C MET A 359 -0.11 5.52 6.23
N ARG A 360 -1.18 5.38 5.44
CA ARG A 360 -1.20 4.57 4.20
C ARG A 360 -1.89 5.31 3.07
N CYS A 361 -1.37 5.16 1.85
CA CYS A 361 -2.05 5.64 0.64
C CYS A 361 -3.21 4.70 0.27
N LEU A 362 -4.39 5.24 0.02
CA LEU A 362 -5.60 4.50 -0.36
C LEU A 362 -5.80 4.42 -1.88
N THR A 363 -5.23 5.38 -2.61
CA THR A 363 -5.35 5.54 -4.06
C THR A 363 -4.14 4.96 -4.79
N ARG A 364 -4.33 4.59 -6.06
CA ARG A 364 -3.23 4.28 -6.99
C ARG A 364 -3.28 5.24 -8.17
N ASP A 365 -2.15 5.85 -8.48
CA ASP A 365 -2.04 6.79 -9.60
C ASP A 365 -2.38 6.14 -10.94
N HIS A 366 -3.25 6.79 -11.71
CA HIS A 366 -3.55 6.43 -13.10
C HIS A 366 -2.61 7.15 -14.06
N VAL A 367 -1.35 6.73 -14.07
CA VAL A 367 -0.31 7.32 -14.92
C VAL A 367 0.36 6.29 -15.81
N GLU A 368 0.82 6.74 -16.97
CA GLU A 368 1.69 5.98 -17.86
C GLU A 368 3.12 6.50 -17.71
N ILE A 369 4.07 5.57 -17.56
CA ILE A 369 5.48 5.87 -17.38
C ILE A 369 6.19 5.60 -18.70
N GLY A 370 6.33 6.65 -19.51
CA GLY A 370 7.13 6.66 -20.73
C GLY A 370 8.37 7.55 -20.60
N LEU A 371 8.70 8.32 -21.64
CA LEU A 371 9.74 9.37 -21.55
C LEU A 371 9.37 10.47 -20.52
N ARG A 372 8.07 10.68 -20.29
CA ARG A 372 7.52 11.56 -19.27
C ARG A 372 6.38 10.84 -18.56
N ARG A 373 6.14 11.20 -17.30
CA ARG A 373 4.98 10.73 -16.53
C ARG A 373 3.76 11.51 -16.99
N THR A 374 2.78 10.82 -17.56
CA THR A 374 1.54 11.43 -18.10
C THR A 374 0.32 10.73 -17.52
N LEU A 375 -0.79 11.47 -17.35
CA LEU A 375 -2.05 10.90 -16.90
C LEU A 375 -2.57 9.90 -17.94
N ALA A 376 -2.78 8.65 -17.52
CA ALA A 376 -3.38 7.60 -18.33
C ALA A 376 -4.91 7.64 -18.24
N ARG A 377 -5.46 8.17 -17.13
CA ARG A 377 -6.89 8.40 -16.95
C ARG A 377 -7.09 9.72 -16.21
N ALA A 378 -8.02 10.54 -16.68
CA ALA A 378 -8.43 11.80 -16.06
C ALA A 378 -9.77 12.25 -16.64
N ILE A 379 -10.47 13.13 -15.92
CA ILE A 379 -11.68 13.78 -16.45
C ILE A 379 -11.28 14.63 -17.65
N GLY A 380 -12.06 14.58 -18.73
CA GLY A 380 -11.74 15.27 -19.98
C GLY A 380 -10.70 14.56 -20.87
N LEU A 381 -9.98 13.52 -20.45
CA LEU A 381 -9.18 12.77 -21.41
C LEU A 381 -10.04 11.99 -22.41
N ARG A 382 -9.47 11.62 -23.56
CA ARG A 382 -10.16 10.80 -24.58
C ARG A 382 -10.52 9.42 -24.04
N GLY A 383 -11.65 8.89 -24.50
CA GLY A 383 -12.15 7.57 -24.10
C GLY A 383 -13.22 7.66 -23.00
N HIS A 384 -13.55 6.52 -22.40
CA HIS A 384 -14.55 6.46 -21.33
C HIS A 384 -13.94 6.75 -19.96
N LEU A 385 -14.65 7.54 -19.15
CA LEU A 385 -14.28 7.74 -17.74
C LEU A 385 -14.64 6.51 -16.91
N ILE A 386 -13.63 5.92 -16.25
CA ILE A 386 -13.83 4.82 -15.29
C ILE A 386 -13.18 5.21 -13.96
N PRO A 387 -13.95 5.76 -13.01
CA PRO A 387 -13.49 6.02 -11.65
C PRO A 387 -13.24 4.74 -10.88
N GLU A 388 -12.09 4.65 -10.22
CA GLU A 388 -11.85 3.63 -9.20
C GLU A 388 -12.59 4.02 -7.92
N VAL A 389 -13.09 3.02 -7.20
CA VAL A 389 -13.89 3.20 -5.98
C VAL A 389 -13.37 2.28 -4.89
N LEU A 390 -13.17 2.84 -3.71
CA LEU A 390 -12.87 2.12 -2.48
C LEU A 390 -13.91 2.47 -1.43
N SER A 391 -14.76 1.51 -1.08
CA SER A 391 -15.72 1.65 0.03
C SER A 391 -15.11 1.13 1.33
N GLY A 392 -15.50 1.72 2.45
CA GLY A 392 -15.03 1.32 3.78
C GLY A 392 -15.79 2.02 4.90
N GLY A 393 -15.43 1.69 6.14
CA GLY A 393 -15.94 2.35 7.34
C GLY A 393 -14.91 3.32 7.92
N LEU A 394 -15.40 4.47 8.38
CA LEU A 394 -14.64 5.42 9.18
C LEU A 394 -14.68 5.01 10.65
N GLN A 395 -13.59 5.25 11.35
CA GLN A 395 -13.45 4.99 12.78
C GLN A 395 -13.06 6.28 13.49
N ALA A 396 -13.53 6.45 14.72
CA ALA A 396 -13.07 7.54 15.56
C ALA A 396 -11.54 7.48 15.72
N GLY A 397 -10.90 8.63 15.56
CA GLY A 397 -9.43 8.74 15.53
C GLY A 397 -8.83 8.63 14.12
N ASP A 398 -9.61 8.29 13.09
CA ASP A 398 -9.14 8.37 11.71
C ASP A 398 -8.80 9.81 11.34
N ARG A 399 -7.68 9.98 10.64
CA ARG A 399 -7.35 11.22 9.94
C ARG A 399 -7.06 10.93 8.48
N LEU A 400 -7.83 11.55 7.58
CA LEU A 400 -7.63 11.42 6.14
C LEU A 400 -6.96 12.68 5.58
N LEU A 401 -6.15 12.49 4.54
CA LEU A 401 -5.58 13.56 3.73
C LEU A 401 -5.94 13.31 2.26
N LEU A 402 -6.67 14.21 1.63
CA LEU A 402 -6.80 14.29 0.18
C LEU A 402 -5.82 15.35 -0.32
N CYS A 403 -5.04 15.06 -1.36
CA CYS A 403 -4.07 16.02 -1.89
C CYS A 403 -3.86 15.91 -3.40
N SER A 404 -3.43 17.00 -4.03
CA SER A 404 -2.95 16.98 -5.40
C SER A 404 -1.57 16.31 -5.47
N ALA A 405 -1.21 15.78 -6.65
CA ALA A 405 0.00 15.00 -6.85
C ALA A 405 1.31 15.73 -6.44
N PRO A 406 1.45 17.07 -6.64
CA PRO A 406 2.69 17.75 -6.31
C PRO A 406 3.07 17.73 -4.82
N LEU A 407 2.10 17.59 -3.90
CA LEU A 407 2.38 17.55 -2.46
C LEU A 407 3.26 16.35 -2.06
N PRO A 408 2.85 15.07 -2.24
CA PRO A 408 3.68 13.92 -1.91
C PRO A 408 4.87 13.73 -2.87
N ASN A 409 4.89 14.42 -4.00
CA ASN A 409 6.06 14.45 -4.90
C ASN A 409 7.17 15.39 -4.38
N THR A 410 6.80 16.39 -3.58
CA THR A 410 7.73 17.42 -3.08
C THR A 410 8.06 17.23 -1.61
N VAL A 411 7.06 16.92 -0.79
CA VAL A 411 7.20 16.67 0.64
C VAL A 411 7.26 15.16 0.87
N PRO A 412 8.31 14.63 1.53
CA PRO A 412 8.40 13.21 1.84
C PRO A 412 7.19 12.72 2.64
N GLU A 413 6.68 11.53 2.31
CA GLU A 413 5.51 10.95 2.99
C GLU A 413 5.70 10.82 4.52
N ARG A 414 6.94 10.63 4.99
CA ARG A 414 7.26 10.66 6.42
C ARG A 414 6.92 12.00 7.05
N SER A 415 7.35 13.11 6.45
CA SER A 415 7.06 14.46 6.95
C SER A 415 5.56 14.74 6.91
N ILE A 416 4.88 14.31 5.85
CA ILE A 416 3.40 14.36 5.78
C ILE A 416 2.78 13.61 6.96
N ALA A 417 3.24 12.39 7.25
CA ALA A 417 2.74 11.59 8.38
C ALA A 417 3.01 12.25 9.73
N GLU A 418 4.20 12.82 9.96
CA GLU A 418 4.56 13.54 11.18
C GLU A 418 3.67 14.77 11.39
N ILE A 419 3.36 15.51 10.33
CA ILE A 419 2.44 16.65 10.36
C ILE A 419 1.02 16.17 10.67
N LEU A 420 0.55 15.12 9.98
CA LEU A 420 -0.77 14.55 10.25
C LEU A 420 -0.88 13.97 11.67
N LEU A 421 0.20 13.48 12.28
CA LEU A 421 0.19 12.97 13.65
C LEU A 421 0.17 14.08 14.71
N SER A 422 0.92 15.14 14.50
CA SER A 422 1.19 16.16 15.53
C SER A 422 0.34 17.43 15.40
N ALA A 423 -0.07 17.78 14.17
CA ALA A 423 -0.78 19.04 13.93
C ALA A 423 -2.21 19.00 14.48
N LYS A 424 -2.66 20.15 14.97
CA LYS A 424 -4.09 20.39 15.21
C LYS A 424 -4.83 20.47 13.89
N ILE A 425 -6.05 19.93 13.84
CA ILE A 425 -6.83 19.83 12.58
C ILE A 425 -6.97 21.18 11.90
N GLU A 426 -7.13 22.27 12.64
CA GLU A 426 -7.31 23.63 12.12
C GLU A 426 -6.09 24.15 11.34
N LYS A 427 -4.91 23.55 11.55
CA LYS A 427 -3.63 23.97 10.95
C LYS A 427 -2.99 22.90 10.06
N ALA A 428 -3.48 21.67 10.09
CA ALA A 428 -2.85 20.56 9.39
C ALA A 428 -2.66 20.81 7.88
N ALA A 429 -3.72 21.24 7.18
CA ALA A 429 -3.61 21.55 5.74
C ALA A 429 -2.70 22.75 5.44
N ASP A 430 -2.76 23.81 6.25
CA ASP A 430 -1.88 24.98 6.12
C ASP A 430 -0.41 24.56 6.25
N ILE A 431 -0.08 23.76 7.28
CA ILE A 431 1.29 23.28 7.53
C ILE A 431 1.76 22.42 6.35
N LEU A 432 0.93 21.50 5.83
CA LEU A 432 1.29 20.68 4.67
C LEU A 432 1.61 21.53 3.43
N VAL A 433 0.80 22.55 3.15
CA VAL A 433 1.06 23.46 2.03
C VAL A 433 2.32 24.30 2.28
N GLN A 434 2.52 24.81 3.50
CA GLN A 434 3.74 25.55 3.85
C GLN A 434 5.00 24.69 3.70
N GLU A 435 4.99 23.44 4.16
CA GLU A 435 6.10 22.50 3.98
C GLU A 435 6.38 22.25 2.50
N GLY A 436 5.35 22.14 1.67
CA GLY A 436 5.51 22.08 0.22
C GLY A 436 6.16 23.33 -0.37
N LEU A 437 5.83 24.52 0.13
CA LEU A 437 6.45 25.78 -0.31
C LEU A 437 7.91 25.89 0.15
N ILE A 438 8.22 25.47 1.39
CA ILE A 438 9.59 25.42 1.93
C ILE A 438 10.46 24.45 1.13
N ALA A 439 9.90 23.29 0.77
CA ALA A 439 10.51 22.33 -0.14
C ALA A 439 10.53 22.77 -1.61
N ASN A 440 10.14 24.02 -1.90
CA ASN A 440 10.16 24.67 -3.21
C ASN A 440 9.29 23.97 -4.26
N CYS A 441 8.06 23.60 -3.91
CA CYS A 441 7.07 23.07 -4.85
C CYS A 441 6.79 24.10 -5.96
N ARG A 442 7.23 23.79 -7.17
CA ARG A 442 7.10 24.66 -8.37
C ARG A 442 5.78 24.49 -9.12
N ASP A 443 4.85 23.76 -8.53
CA ASP A 443 3.56 23.42 -9.10
C ASP A 443 2.43 23.71 -8.09
N ASN A 444 1.19 23.64 -8.56
CA ASN A 444 0.02 23.80 -7.69
C ASN A 444 0.00 22.71 -6.61
N LEU A 445 -0.31 23.07 -5.37
CA LEU A 445 -0.37 22.12 -4.26
C LEU A 445 -1.57 22.40 -3.39
N SER A 446 -2.29 21.33 -3.07
CA SER A 446 -3.53 21.42 -2.30
C SER A 446 -3.68 20.23 -1.36
N ALA A 447 -4.31 20.49 -0.22
CA ALA A 447 -4.58 19.50 0.81
C ALA A 447 -5.95 19.75 1.44
N ILE A 448 -6.69 18.68 1.70
CA ILE A 448 -7.83 18.64 2.62
C ILE A 448 -7.51 17.59 3.67
N VAL A 449 -7.47 17.98 4.95
CA VAL A 449 -7.27 17.07 6.09
C VAL A 449 -8.59 16.93 6.84
N ILE A 450 -8.98 15.71 7.17
CA ILE A 450 -10.27 15.38 7.77
C ILE A 450 -10.05 14.50 9.00
N ASP A 451 -10.47 14.97 10.17
CA ASP A 451 -10.55 14.22 11.42
C ASP A 451 -11.92 13.58 11.57
N VAL A 452 -11.94 12.30 11.93
CA VAL A 452 -13.12 11.58 12.35
C VAL A 452 -13.10 11.50 13.87
N LYS A 453 -14.10 12.08 14.53
CA LYS A 453 -14.25 12.06 15.99
C LYS A 453 -15.59 11.43 16.38
N THR A 454 -15.68 10.91 17.59
CA THR A 454 -16.98 10.71 18.24
C THR A 454 -17.53 12.05 18.67
N ASP A 455 -18.86 12.19 18.65
CA ASP A 455 -19.57 13.32 19.23
C ASP A 455 -19.46 13.23 20.77
N GLU A 456 -18.36 13.73 21.34
CA GLU A 456 -18.25 13.98 22.78
C GLU A 456 -18.77 15.39 23.09
N PRO A 457 -19.69 15.56 24.06
CA PRO A 457 -20.23 16.85 24.47
C PRO A 457 -19.23 17.78 25.16
#